data_AF-A0A2J6I2V1-F1
#
_entry.id   AF-A0A2J6I2V1-F1
#
_cell.length_a   1.000
_cell.length_b   1.000
_cell.length_c   1.000
_cell.angle_alpha   90.00
_cell.angle_beta   90.00
_cell.angle_gamma   90.00
#
_symmetry.space_group_name_H-M   'P 1'
#
loop_
_entity.id
_entity.type
_entity.pdbx_description
1 polymer ?
#
loop_
_entity_poly.entity_id
_entity_poly.type
_entity_poly.pdbx_seq_one_letter_code
_entity_poly.pdbx_strand_id
1 'polypeptide(L)'
;MFYLCRKLFLLTIKLKVMSKEKVVQEVTIKRNLKLECIICKKKLFWTRTTLMNTPGMSFFNLDWANKSAVNYVCDNCGYVHWFLNK
;
A
#
# COMPACT_ATOMS: atom_id res chain seq x y z
N MET A 1 -17.01 11.91 36.29
CA MET A 1 -16.15 10.72 36.12
C MET A 1 -16.42 9.92 34.83
N PHE A 2 -16.96 10.53 33.76
CA PHE A 2 -17.24 9.84 32.48
C PHE A 2 -16.51 10.46 31.26
N TYR A 3 -16.07 11.72 31.36
CA TYR A 3 -15.35 12.42 30.29
C TYR A 3 -13.91 11.93 30.08
N LEU A 4 -13.22 11.49 31.15
CA LEU A 4 -11.83 11.04 31.08
C LEU A 4 -11.70 9.70 30.32
N CYS A 5 -12.66 8.80 30.49
CA CYS A 5 -12.68 7.47 29.87
C CYS A 5 -12.86 7.55 28.34
N ARG A 6 -13.69 8.47 27.85
CA ARG A 6 -13.92 8.70 26.42
C ARG A 6 -12.72 9.34 25.70
N LYS A 7 -11.95 10.19 26.40
CA LYS A 7 -10.72 10.81 25.87
C LYS A 7 -9.56 9.80 25.77
N LEU A 8 -9.49 8.86 26.71
CA LEU A 8 -8.53 7.74 26.67
C LEU A 8 -8.84 6.77 25.52
N PHE A 9 -10.13 6.51 25.25
CA PHE A 9 -10.57 5.64 24.16
C PHE A 9 -10.31 6.22 22.75
N LEU A 10 -10.40 7.54 22.58
CA LEU A 10 -10.04 8.20 21.31
C LEU A 10 -8.53 8.20 21.05
N LEU A 11 -7.70 8.18 22.10
CA LEU A 11 -6.24 8.17 21.97
C LEU A 11 -5.73 6.79 21.50
N THR A 12 -6.33 5.69 21.98
CA THR A 12 -5.94 4.34 21.58
C THR A 12 -6.32 4.02 20.12
N ILE A 13 -7.44 4.56 19.62
CA ILE A 13 -7.81 4.45 18.19
C ILE A 13 -6.80 5.19 17.31
N LYS A 14 -6.38 6.41 17.72
CA LYS A 14 -5.41 7.22 16.97
C LYS A 14 -4.03 6.54 16.88
N LEU A 15 -3.64 5.82 17.93
CA LEU A 15 -2.39 5.06 17.98
C LEU A 15 -2.45 3.76 17.17
N LYS A 16 -3.60 3.08 17.04
CA LYS A 16 -3.69 1.85 16.23
C LYS A 16 -3.69 2.10 14.71
N VAL A 17 -3.97 3.35 14.31
CA VAL A 17 -3.81 3.86 12.92
C VAL A 17 -2.34 4.23 12.64
N MET A 18 -1.42 3.98 13.57
CA MET A 18 0.02 4.16 13.35
C MET A 18 0.54 3.10 12.39
N SER A 19 0.65 3.53 11.13
CA SER A 19 1.77 3.27 10.24
C SER A 19 2.39 1.89 10.36
N LYS A 20 1.91 0.95 9.52
CA LYS A 20 2.80 -0.09 9.00
C LYS A 20 4.11 0.59 8.61
N GLU A 21 5.21 0.19 9.23
CA GLU A 21 6.52 0.78 9.00
C GLU A 21 6.83 0.71 7.50
N LYS A 22 7.05 1.89 6.91
CA LYS A 22 7.22 2.04 5.46
C LYS A 22 8.65 1.63 5.12
N VAL A 23 8.84 0.36 4.80
CA VAL A 23 10.14 -0.15 4.36
C VAL A 23 10.46 0.37 2.96
N VAL A 24 11.51 1.17 2.86
CA VAL A 24 12.00 1.76 1.61
C VAL A 24 13.26 1.01 1.18
N GLN A 25 13.27 0.48 -0.04
CA GLN A 25 14.38 -0.32 -0.55
C GLN A 25 14.51 -0.27 -2.07
N GLU A 26 15.66 -0.70 -2.59
CA GLU A 26 15.81 -1.00 -4.02
C GLU A 26 14.98 -2.23 -4.39
N VAL A 27 14.32 -2.18 -5.54
CA VAL A 27 13.44 -3.26 -6.01
C VAL A 27 14.02 -3.85 -7.29
N THR A 28 14.10 -5.17 -7.33
CA THR A 28 14.45 -5.94 -8.52
C THR A 28 13.19 -6.64 -9.05
N ILE A 29 12.87 -6.44 -10.32
CA ILE A 29 11.75 -7.08 -11.02
C ILE A 29 12.23 -8.32 -11.80
N LYS A 30 11.28 -9.00 -12.48
CA LYS A 30 11.56 -10.21 -13.30
C LYS A 30 12.81 -10.01 -14.17
N ARG A 31 13.61 -11.08 -14.31
CA ARG A 31 14.90 -11.11 -15.05
C ARG A 31 16.03 -10.30 -14.40
N ASN A 32 15.99 -10.11 -13.08
CA ASN A 32 17.02 -9.42 -12.30
C ASN A 32 17.24 -7.96 -12.70
N LEU A 33 16.20 -7.30 -13.24
CA LEU A 33 16.27 -5.90 -13.64
C LEU A 33 15.95 -5.00 -12.44
N LYS A 34 16.81 -4.02 -12.18
CA LYS A 34 16.56 -3.01 -11.14
C LYS A 34 15.47 -2.05 -11.60
N LEU A 35 14.46 -1.84 -10.75
CA LEU A 35 13.39 -0.88 -11.02
C LEU A 35 13.93 0.54 -10.88
N GLU A 36 13.61 1.38 -11.86
CA GLU A 36 13.94 2.79 -11.86
C GLU A 36 12.67 3.61 -12.10
N CYS A 37 12.51 4.70 -11.34
CA CYS A 37 11.33 5.54 -11.47
C CYS A 37 11.33 6.22 -12.84
N ILE A 38 10.26 6.02 -13.63
CA ILE A 38 10.19 6.61 -14.97
C ILE A 38 10.16 8.15 -14.93
N ILE A 39 9.72 8.74 -13.81
CA ILE A 39 9.60 10.18 -13.62
C ILE A 39 10.90 10.82 -13.12
N CYS A 40 11.46 10.32 -12.01
CA CYS A 40 12.59 10.98 -11.34
C CYS A 40 13.89 10.16 -11.30
N LYS A 41 13.92 8.97 -11.93
CA LYS A 41 15.13 8.12 -12.06
C LYS A 41 15.72 7.58 -10.75
N LYS A 42 15.05 7.80 -9.61
CA LYS A 42 15.43 7.20 -8.32
C LYS A 42 15.05 5.72 -8.24
N LYS A 43 15.77 4.98 -7.39
CA LYS A 43 15.68 3.52 -7.25
C LYS A 43 15.08 3.04 -5.92
N LEU A 44 14.70 3.97 -5.05
CA LEU A 44 14.10 3.68 -3.75
C LEU A 44 12.58 3.68 -3.84
N PHE A 45 11.98 2.59 -3.38
CA PHE A 45 10.54 2.38 -3.41
C PHE A 45 10.04 1.77 -2.11
N TRP A 46 8.78 2.06 -1.80
CA TRP A 46 8.01 1.31 -0.81
C TRP A 46 6.89 0.53 -1.51
N THR A 47 6.54 -0.61 -0.95
CA THR A 47 5.64 -1.57 -1.59
C THR A 47 4.26 -1.54 -0.95
N ARG A 48 3.21 -1.60 -1.76
CA ARG A 48 1.84 -1.83 -1.29
C ARG A 48 1.07 -2.71 -2.28
N THR A 49 0.03 -3.38 -1.81
CA THR A 49 -0.87 -4.15 -2.67
C THR A 49 -2.21 -3.43 -2.78
N THR A 50 -2.77 -3.37 -3.99
CA THR A 50 -4.11 -2.81 -4.24
C THR A 50 -5.00 -3.88 -4.85
N LEU A 51 -6.22 -4.02 -4.31
CA LEU A 51 -7.25 -4.86 -4.90
C LEU A 51 -7.80 -4.16 -6.15
N MET A 52 -7.83 -4.87 -7.27
CA MET A 52 -8.45 -4.43 -8.50
C MET A 52 -9.86 -5.00 -8.55
N ASN A 53 -10.73 -4.36 -7.79
CA ASN A 53 -12.13 -4.78 -7.67
C ASN A 53 -12.85 -4.62 -9.02
N THR A 54 -13.66 -5.60 -9.38
CA THR A 54 -14.67 -5.42 -10.44
C THR A 54 -15.88 -4.74 -9.81
N PRO A 55 -16.46 -3.68 -10.41
CA PRO A 55 -17.70 -3.08 -9.90
C PRO A 55 -18.77 -4.16 -9.72
N GLY A 56 -19.32 -4.31 -8.51
CA GLY A 56 -20.31 -5.33 -8.17
C GLY A 56 -19.81 -6.53 -7.35
N MET A 57 -18.52 -6.88 -7.40
CA MET A 57 -18.00 -8.03 -6.62
C MET A 57 -17.83 -7.77 -5.12
N SER A 58 -17.65 -6.51 -4.72
CA SER A 58 -17.58 -6.12 -3.30
C SER A 58 -18.93 -6.26 -2.58
N PHE A 59 -20.06 -6.35 -3.29
CA PHE A 59 -21.38 -6.59 -2.68
C PHE A 59 -21.64 -8.06 -2.36
N PHE A 60 -20.89 -8.99 -2.97
CA PHE A 60 -21.08 -10.43 -2.82
C PHE A 60 -19.98 -11.11 -1.97
N ASN A 61 -19.14 -10.35 -1.25
CA ASN A 61 -18.00 -10.86 -0.46
C ASN A 61 -17.06 -11.80 -1.25
N LEU A 62 -16.96 -11.62 -2.57
CA LEU A 62 -16.08 -12.40 -3.46
C LEU A 62 -14.67 -11.78 -3.54
N ASP A 63 -14.16 -11.25 -2.44
CA ASP A 63 -12.84 -10.58 -2.42
C ASP A 63 -11.68 -11.52 -2.73
N TRP A 64 -11.88 -12.83 -2.55
CA TRP A 64 -10.94 -13.89 -2.91
C TRP A 64 -10.82 -14.10 -4.43
N ALA A 65 -11.82 -13.69 -5.21
CA ALA A 65 -11.82 -13.77 -6.68
C ALA A 65 -11.28 -12.48 -7.34
N ASN A 66 -10.98 -11.45 -6.56
CA ASN A 66 -10.49 -10.18 -7.07
C ASN A 66 -8.99 -10.26 -7.43
N LYS A 67 -8.65 -9.76 -8.62
CA LYS A 67 -7.25 -9.59 -9.03
C LYS A 67 -6.59 -8.56 -8.11
N SER A 68 -5.34 -8.78 -7.75
CA SER A 68 -4.53 -7.81 -6.99
C SER A 68 -3.34 -7.34 -7.83
N ALA A 69 -2.93 -6.09 -7.59
CA ALA A 69 -1.74 -5.51 -8.16
C ALA A 69 -0.74 -5.16 -7.05
N VAL A 70 0.52 -5.50 -7.27
CA VAL A 70 1.65 -5.00 -6.48
C VAL A 70 2.00 -3.62 -7.01
N ASN A 71 2.17 -2.68 -6.10
CA ASN A 71 2.54 -1.31 -6.41
C ASN A 71 3.89 -0.99 -5.77
N TYR A 72 4.82 -0.52 -6.58
CA TYR A 72 6.05 0.10 -6.09
C TYR A 72 5.91 1.61 -6.22
N VAL A 73 5.87 2.28 -5.08
CA VAL A 73 5.71 3.73 -5.01
C VAL A 73 7.07 4.35 -4.79
N CYS A 74 7.45 5.27 -5.68
CA CYS A 74 8.72 5.97 -5.58
C CYS A 74 8.78 6.79 -4.30
N ASP A 75 9.83 6.60 -3.50
CA ASP A 75 9.99 7.33 -2.24
C ASP A 75 10.30 8.82 -2.44
N ASN A 76 10.85 9.19 -3.60
CA ASN A 76 11.24 10.55 -3.91
C ASN A 76 10.11 11.41 -4.51
N CYS A 77 9.36 10.89 -5.49
CA CYS A 77 8.35 11.68 -6.22
C CYS A 77 6.91 11.15 -6.08
N GLY A 78 6.70 10.02 -5.40
CA GLY A 78 5.38 9.44 -5.21
C GLY A 78 4.76 8.74 -6.44
N TYR A 79 5.45 8.69 -7.58
CA TYR A 79 4.97 7.96 -8.76
C TYR A 79 4.78 6.47 -8.45
N VAL A 80 3.65 5.91 -8.89
CA VAL A 80 3.24 4.54 -8.58
C VAL A 80 3.41 3.65 -9.81
N HIS A 81 4.27 2.64 -9.71
CA HIS A 81 4.36 1.59 -10.71
C HIS A 81 3.44 0.42 -10.35
N TRP A 82 2.50 0.09 -11.24
CA TRP A 82 1.51 -0.96 -11.04
C TRP A 82 1.93 -2.25 -11.75
N PHE A 83 1.94 -3.36 -11.01
CA PHE A 83 2.27 -4.68 -11.52
C PHE A 83 1.12 -5.65 -11.21
N LEU A 84 0.39 -6.02 -12.25
CA LEU A 84 -0.59 -7.10 -12.20
C LEU A 84 0.13 -8.45 -12.08
N ASN A 85 -0.35 -9.31 -11.18
CA ASN A 85 0.06 -10.71 -11.18
C ASN A 85 -0.52 -11.39 -12.44
N LYS A 86 0.37 -11.88 -13.32
CA LYS A 86 0.03 -12.57 -14.58
C LYS A 86 0.50 -14.00 -14.50
#